data_AF-A0A4R6JCI0-F1
#
_entry.id   AF-A0A4R6JCI0-F1
#
_cell.length_a   1.000
_cell.length_b   1.000
_cell.length_c   1.000
_cell.angle_alpha   90.00
_cell.angle_beta   90.00
_cell.angle_gamma   90.00
#
_symmetry.space_group_name_H-M   'P 1'
#
loop_
_entity.id
_entity.type
_entity.pdbx_description
1 polymer ?
#
loop_
_entity_poly.entity_id
_entity_poly.type
_entity_poly.pdbx_seq_one_letter_code
_entity_poly.pdbx_strand_id
1 'polypeptide(L)'
;MTTRLELRPDPTIRRRARRAITLPLAALAFGVSALAAPTPAQAAPPAVAQTWNTLMYRSLTRQQTAATIRADVAARQATVVTRVSEVANATNAGRLAEAQLTTATRTDTAARTRVTAAQKALTTAKQNLTKANKKKPRSTAAITKAKNAVTAATKTLAVRQAEVKKSAAALATAKTNVRTATATLATAVANRDAAAAAVTAGQQKLAALPTAYSLATQAAGLSREVVNQSRGTFTVADTVQIRGITVHRSVAYAFRRMIDDARANGVVLSGGGFRTKERQIQLRKTNGCPDVWTAPSSSCRVPTAIPGRSLHELGMAVDITQDGKSLTRTSTGYKWLIAHAKAYGFVNLPSEPWHWSITGG
;
A
#
# COMPACT_ATOMS: atom_id res chain seq x y z
N MET A 1 62.58 5.97 23.36
CA MET A 1 63.32 4.70 23.45
C MET A 1 62.34 3.60 23.83
N THR A 2 62.22 2.63 22.93
CA THR A 2 61.52 1.34 22.98
C THR A 2 61.56 0.66 24.36
N THR A 3 60.48 0.06 24.85
CA THR A 3 60.18 -1.36 24.55
C THR A 3 58.70 -1.77 24.65
N ARG A 4 58.43 -2.81 23.86
CA ARG A 4 57.19 -3.52 23.50
C ARG A 4 56.90 -4.64 24.50
N LEU A 5 55.63 -4.95 24.78
CA LEU A 5 55.18 -6.31 25.10
C LEU A 5 53.66 -6.46 24.89
N GLU A 6 53.32 -7.22 23.85
CA GLU A 6 51.98 -7.72 23.52
C GLU A 6 51.72 -9.02 24.30
N LEU A 7 50.49 -9.25 24.76
CA LEU A 7 49.98 -10.58 25.07
C LEU A 7 48.53 -10.71 24.59
N ARG A 8 48.33 -11.76 23.79
CA ARG A 8 47.13 -12.16 23.01
C ARG A 8 46.16 -13.02 23.83
N PRO A 9 44.91 -13.22 23.34
CA PRO A 9 43.84 -13.91 24.07
C PRO A 9 43.86 -15.44 23.89
N ASP A 10 43.38 -16.14 24.91
CA ASP A 10 43.29 -17.61 25.05
C ASP A 10 42.01 -18.18 24.40
N PRO A 11 42.09 -19.20 23.51
CA PRO A 11 40.94 -19.88 22.94
C PRO A 11 40.99 -21.41 23.09
N THR A 12 40.22 -22.00 23.99
CA THR A 12 39.86 -23.44 23.94
C THR A 12 38.51 -23.61 24.69
N ILE A 13 37.53 -24.47 24.38
CA ILE A 13 37.52 -25.87 23.96
C ILE A 13 36.20 -26.16 23.21
N ARG A 14 36.28 -26.79 22.03
CA ARG A 14 35.20 -27.55 21.38
C ARG A 14 35.11 -28.93 22.02
N ARG A 15 33.91 -29.50 22.20
CA ARG A 15 33.69 -30.96 22.10
C ARG A 15 32.25 -31.29 21.68
N ARG A 16 32.11 -31.76 20.44
CA ARG A 16 30.98 -32.55 19.95
C ARG A 16 31.15 -33.98 20.46
N ALA A 17 30.07 -34.62 20.90
CA ALA A 17 30.00 -36.07 21.02
C ALA A 17 28.73 -36.58 20.34
N ARG A 18 28.93 -37.37 19.27
CA ARG A 18 27.92 -38.18 18.60
C ARG A 18 27.68 -39.45 19.43
N ARG A 19 26.43 -39.86 19.60
CA ARG A 19 26.05 -41.27 19.75
C ARG A 19 24.77 -41.53 18.96
N ALA A 20 24.89 -42.38 17.95
CA ALA A 20 23.81 -43.11 17.33
C ALA A 20 23.40 -44.26 18.25
N ILE A 21 22.12 -44.68 18.22
CA ILE A 21 21.65 -46.06 18.49
C ILE A 21 20.19 -46.18 18.00
N THR A 22 20.03 -47.03 16.98
CA THR A 22 18.92 -47.96 16.62
C THR A 22 17.47 -47.51 16.41
N LEU A 23 16.99 -47.82 15.19
CA LEU A 23 15.60 -48.02 14.76
C LEU A 23 14.93 -49.24 15.43
N PRO A 24 13.58 -49.31 15.38
CA PRO A 24 12.91 -50.53 14.95
C PRO A 24 12.11 -50.30 13.66
N LEU A 25 12.18 -51.32 12.79
CA LEU A 25 11.36 -51.49 11.59
C LEU A 25 9.87 -51.63 11.96
N ALA A 26 9.02 -50.88 11.27
CA ALA A 26 7.63 -51.25 11.05
C ALA A 26 7.35 -51.19 9.55
N ALA A 27 7.12 -52.37 8.96
CA ALA A 27 6.74 -52.54 7.58
C ALA A 27 5.30 -52.03 7.36
N LEU A 28 5.12 -51.14 6.39
CA LEU A 28 3.82 -50.82 5.81
C LEU A 28 3.92 -50.88 4.29
N ALA A 29 3.12 -51.78 3.75
CA ALA A 29 3.02 -52.19 2.38
C ALA A 29 2.35 -51.12 1.49
N PHE A 30 2.85 -51.05 0.26
CA PHE A 30 2.20 -50.65 -0.99
C PHE A 30 1.23 -49.46 -1.02
N GLY A 31 1.75 -48.36 -1.56
CA GLY A 31 0.98 -47.41 -2.36
C GLY A 31 1.89 -46.83 -3.44
N VAL A 32 2.00 -47.52 -4.59
CA VAL A 32 2.58 -46.90 -5.79
C VAL A 32 1.60 -45.82 -6.24
N SER A 33 1.71 -44.65 -5.64
CA SER A 33 1.13 -43.44 -6.19
C SER A 33 1.95 -43.15 -7.45
N ALA A 34 1.38 -43.45 -8.61
CA ALA A 34 1.90 -42.95 -9.87
C ALA A 34 2.05 -41.43 -9.70
N LEU A 35 3.29 -40.97 -9.54
CA LEU A 35 3.62 -39.56 -9.64
C LEU A 35 3.23 -39.16 -11.06
N ALA A 36 2.06 -38.55 -11.18
CA ALA A 36 1.66 -37.91 -12.42
C ALA A 36 2.83 -37.03 -12.85
N ALA A 37 3.33 -37.26 -14.06
CA ALA A 37 4.36 -36.41 -14.64
C ALA A 37 3.92 -34.95 -14.46
N PRO A 38 4.84 -34.03 -14.09
CA PRO A 38 4.49 -32.63 -14.03
C PRO A 38 3.89 -32.25 -15.39
N THR A 39 2.62 -31.80 -15.37
CA THR A 39 2.01 -31.20 -16.56
C THR A 39 3.01 -30.21 -17.11
N PRO A 40 3.40 -30.27 -18.40
CA PRO A 40 4.37 -29.34 -18.95
C PRO A 40 3.89 -27.94 -18.61
N ALA A 41 4.71 -27.22 -17.84
CA ALA A 41 4.41 -25.85 -17.43
C ALA A 41 4.03 -25.10 -18.69
N GLN A 42 2.78 -24.65 -18.74
CA GLN A 42 2.23 -24.04 -19.93
C GLN A 42 3.15 -22.88 -20.32
N ALA A 43 3.69 -22.92 -21.54
CA ALA A 43 4.63 -21.91 -22.00
C ALA A 43 3.97 -20.53 -21.82
N ALA A 44 4.64 -19.66 -21.06
CA ALA A 44 4.11 -18.33 -20.83
C ALA A 44 3.90 -17.62 -22.18
N PRO A 45 2.80 -16.88 -22.38
CA PRO A 45 2.59 -16.17 -23.63
C PRO A 45 3.76 -15.19 -23.86
N PRO A 46 4.09 -14.87 -25.12
CA PRO A 46 5.18 -13.95 -25.44
C PRO A 46 5.09 -12.67 -24.61
N ALA A 47 6.24 -12.15 -24.15
CA ALA A 47 6.28 -10.96 -23.28
C ALA A 47 5.51 -9.77 -23.87
N VAL A 48 5.58 -9.59 -25.20
CA VAL A 48 4.81 -8.55 -25.91
C VAL A 48 3.28 -8.71 -25.76
N ALA A 49 2.78 -9.95 -25.74
CA ALA A 49 1.35 -10.25 -25.55
C ALA A 49 0.91 -9.95 -24.11
N GLN A 50 1.79 -10.15 -23.14
CA GLN A 50 1.56 -9.78 -21.74
C GLN A 50 1.53 -8.25 -21.57
N THR A 51 2.45 -7.54 -22.24
CA THR A 51 2.49 -6.07 -22.26
C THR A 51 1.22 -5.50 -22.90
N TRP A 52 0.80 -6.04 -24.05
CA TRP A 52 -0.45 -5.65 -24.72
C TRP A 52 -1.66 -5.81 -23.78
N ASN A 53 -1.78 -6.98 -23.13
CA ASN A 53 -2.87 -7.25 -22.20
C ASN A 53 -2.86 -6.28 -21.01
N THR A 54 -1.68 -6.01 -20.45
CA THR A 54 -1.51 -5.06 -19.34
C THR A 54 -1.92 -3.64 -19.72
N LEU A 55 -1.53 -3.17 -20.91
CA LEU A 55 -1.92 -1.86 -21.43
C LEU A 55 -3.43 -1.76 -21.63
N MET A 56 -4.04 -2.79 -22.23
CA MET A 56 -5.49 -2.86 -22.43
C MET A 56 -6.25 -2.92 -21.11
N TYR A 57 -5.81 -3.74 -20.15
CA TYR A 57 -6.40 -3.80 -18.82
C TYR A 57 -6.35 -2.44 -18.13
N ARG A 58 -5.20 -1.77 -18.13
CA ARG A 58 -5.05 -0.43 -17.53
C ARG A 58 -5.89 0.61 -18.23
N SER A 59 -6.04 0.53 -19.56
CA SER A 59 -6.90 1.43 -20.33
C SER A 59 -8.37 1.27 -19.91
N LEU A 60 -8.86 0.03 -19.91
CA LEU A 60 -10.26 -0.32 -19.65
C LEU A 60 -10.66 -0.20 -18.17
N THR A 61 -9.70 -0.21 -17.25
CA THR A 61 -9.93 -0.04 -15.80
C THR A 61 -9.56 1.34 -15.27
N ARG A 62 -9.14 2.27 -16.14
CA ARG A 62 -8.61 3.57 -15.73
C ARG A 62 -9.58 4.36 -14.85
N GLN A 63 -10.88 4.34 -15.18
CA GLN A 63 -11.88 5.07 -14.41
C GLN A 63 -12.09 4.48 -13.02
N GLN A 64 -12.12 3.15 -12.91
CA GLN A 64 -12.17 2.45 -11.62
C GLN A 64 -10.93 2.75 -10.79
N THR A 65 -9.73 2.70 -11.39
CA THR A 65 -8.48 3.07 -10.71
C THR A 65 -8.52 4.52 -10.21
N ALA A 66 -8.99 5.46 -11.04
CA ALA A 66 -9.12 6.86 -10.65
C ALA A 66 -10.13 7.05 -9.49
N ALA A 67 -11.25 6.32 -9.52
CA ALA A 67 -12.23 6.35 -8.44
C ALA A 67 -11.64 5.83 -7.12
N THR A 68 -10.91 4.72 -7.14
CA THR A 68 -10.21 4.18 -5.96
C THR A 68 -9.22 5.19 -5.39
N ILE A 69 -8.43 5.85 -6.23
CA ILE A 69 -7.46 6.87 -5.77
C ILE A 69 -8.19 8.07 -5.15
N ARG A 70 -9.29 8.55 -5.76
CA ARG A 70 -10.08 9.65 -5.18
C ARG A 70 -10.66 9.30 -3.81
N ALA A 71 -11.17 8.08 -3.65
CA ALA A 71 -11.69 7.60 -2.38
C ALA A 71 -10.59 7.55 -1.30
N ASP A 72 -9.41 7.05 -1.64
CA ASP A 72 -8.24 7.04 -0.74
C ASP A 72 -7.81 8.47 -0.37
N VAL A 73 -7.76 9.40 -1.34
CA VAL A 73 -7.46 10.82 -1.07
C VAL A 73 -8.48 11.43 -0.10
N ALA A 74 -9.77 11.17 -0.29
CA ALA A 74 -10.82 11.67 0.60
C ALA A 74 -10.67 11.12 2.03
N ALA A 75 -10.36 9.82 2.18
CA ALA A 75 -10.10 9.23 3.49
C ALA A 75 -8.86 9.84 4.18
N ARG A 76 -7.80 10.12 3.41
CA ARG A 76 -6.61 10.81 3.92
C ARG A 76 -6.90 12.25 4.31
N GLN A 77 -7.74 12.97 3.57
CA GLN A 77 -8.19 14.32 3.94
C GLN A 77 -8.94 14.31 5.29
N ALA A 78 -9.82 13.33 5.52
CA ALA A 78 -10.47 13.16 6.82
C ALA A 78 -9.45 12.90 7.94
N THR A 79 -8.40 12.12 7.65
CA THR A 79 -7.30 11.88 8.61
C THR A 79 -6.57 13.18 8.95
N VAL A 80 -6.32 14.06 7.98
CA VAL A 80 -5.69 15.37 8.22
C VAL A 80 -6.53 16.21 9.19
N VAL A 81 -7.86 16.24 9.04
CA VAL A 81 -8.77 16.95 9.96
C VAL A 81 -8.61 16.42 11.39
N THR A 82 -8.59 15.10 11.57
CA THR A 82 -8.33 14.49 12.88
C THR A 82 -6.97 14.91 13.44
N ARG A 83 -5.89 14.86 12.64
CA ARG A 83 -4.55 15.27 13.10
C ARG A 83 -4.46 16.76 13.45
N VAL A 84 -5.19 17.63 12.75
CA VAL A 84 -5.29 19.04 13.12
C VAL A 84 -5.92 19.21 14.51
N SER A 85 -6.96 18.45 14.82
CA SER A 85 -7.57 18.47 16.16
C SER A 85 -6.61 17.97 17.26
N GLU A 86 -5.80 16.96 16.97
CA GLU A 86 -4.79 16.44 17.90
C GLU A 86 -3.68 17.47 18.17
N VAL A 87 -3.24 18.20 17.15
CA VAL A 87 -2.31 19.32 17.31
C VAL A 87 -2.91 20.38 18.23
N ALA A 88 -4.17 20.78 18.00
CA ALA A 88 -4.85 21.77 18.84
C ALA A 88 -4.94 21.31 20.31
N ASN A 89 -5.28 20.05 20.55
CA ASN A 89 -5.33 19.46 21.89
C ASN A 89 -3.94 19.42 22.56
N ALA A 90 -2.90 19.02 21.83
CA ALA A 90 -1.53 19.00 22.33
C ALA A 90 -1.00 20.42 22.65
N THR A 91 -1.32 21.41 21.81
CA THR A 91 -1.02 22.82 22.08
C THR A 91 -1.70 23.29 23.37
N ASN A 92 -2.98 22.93 23.57
CA ASN A 92 -3.71 23.27 24.79
C ASN A 92 -3.08 22.63 26.05
N ALA A 93 -2.71 21.36 25.96
CA ALA A 93 -2.01 20.65 27.05
C ALA A 93 -0.65 21.31 27.38
N GLY A 94 0.11 21.73 26.37
CA GLY A 94 1.36 22.48 26.55
C GLY A 94 1.16 23.76 27.35
N ARG A 95 0.17 24.58 26.97
CA ARG A 95 -0.17 25.83 27.68
C ARG A 95 -0.56 25.58 29.14
N LEU A 96 -1.34 24.53 29.40
CA LEU A 96 -1.72 24.15 30.77
C LEU A 96 -0.51 23.70 31.60
N ALA A 97 0.40 22.92 31.01
CA ALA A 97 1.62 22.48 31.66
C ALA A 97 2.54 23.67 32.00
N GLU A 98 2.66 24.65 31.10
CA GLU A 98 3.41 25.88 31.36
C GLU A 98 2.80 26.70 32.51
N ALA A 99 1.47 26.87 32.53
CA ALA A 99 0.79 27.57 33.62
C ALA A 99 0.99 26.87 34.98
N GLN A 100 0.99 25.53 34.99
CA GLN A 100 1.33 24.73 36.18
C GLN A 100 2.79 24.94 36.60
N LEU A 101 3.73 24.97 35.65
CA LEU A 101 5.14 25.22 35.93
C LEU A 101 5.35 26.61 36.54
N THR A 102 4.71 27.66 36.01
CA THR A 102 4.77 29.01 36.58
C THR A 102 4.26 29.03 38.01
N THR A 103 3.14 28.35 38.29
CA THR A 103 2.55 28.28 39.64
C THR A 103 3.41 27.49 40.61
N ALA A 104 3.94 26.34 40.19
CA ALA A 104 4.82 25.51 41.01
C ALA A 104 6.15 26.23 41.31
N THR A 105 6.70 26.95 40.34
CA THR A 105 7.91 27.77 40.52
C THR A 105 7.70 28.84 41.59
N ARG A 106 6.61 29.62 41.48
CA ARG A 106 6.27 30.66 42.47
C ARG A 106 6.09 30.06 43.88
N THR A 107 5.43 28.91 43.96
CA THR A 107 5.17 28.22 45.22
C THR A 107 6.46 27.71 45.86
N ASP A 108 7.37 27.12 45.07
CA ASP A 108 8.66 26.65 45.55
C ASP A 108 9.55 27.79 46.03
N THR A 109 9.62 28.90 45.27
CA THR A 109 10.34 30.10 45.67
C THR A 109 9.82 30.64 47.01
N ALA A 110 8.49 30.78 47.16
CA ALA A 110 7.90 31.26 48.40
C ALA A 110 8.16 30.32 49.60
N ALA A 111 8.10 29.00 49.39
CA ALA A 111 8.39 28.01 50.42
C ALA A 111 9.85 28.11 50.89
N ARG A 112 10.80 28.28 49.97
CA ARG A 112 12.23 28.47 50.29
C ARG A 112 12.46 29.73 51.11
N THR A 113 11.86 30.85 50.72
CA THR A 113 11.92 32.10 51.49
C THR A 113 11.43 31.91 52.94
N ARG A 114 10.33 31.15 53.14
CA ARG A 114 9.80 30.86 54.48
C ARG A 114 10.75 29.98 55.31
N VAL A 115 11.44 29.02 54.70
CA VAL A 115 12.48 28.24 55.39
C VAL A 115 13.62 29.14 55.85
N THR A 116 14.13 30.02 54.98
CA THR A 116 15.20 30.96 55.35
C THR A 116 14.77 31.87 56.50
N ALA A 117 13.53 32.38 56.48
CA ALA A 117 12.98 33.17 57.58
C ALA A 117 12.86 32.36 58.88
N ALA A 118 12.40 31.10 58.81
CA ALA A 118 12.29 30.22 59.98
C ALA A 118 13.66 29.85 60.58
N GLN A 119 14.69 29.67 59.75
CA GLN A 119 16.07 29.47 60.19
C GLN A 119 16.58 30.69 60.96
N LYS A 120 16.38 31.91 60.41
CA LYS A 120 16.76 33.15 61.08
C LYS A 120 16.04 33.30 62.42
N ALA A 121 14.74 33.03 62.47
CA ALA A 121 13.94 33.09 63.71
C ALA A 121 14.45 32.10 64.77
N LEU A 122 14.81 30.87 64.39
CA LEU A 122 15.39 29.89 65.29
C LEU A 122 16.74 30.36 65.85
N THR A 123 17.61 30.93 65.00
CA THR A 123 18.88 31.52 65.43
C THR A 123 18.66 32.63 66.44
N THR A 124 17.73 33.56 66.18
CA THR A 124 17.38 34.64 67.12
C THR A 124 16.82 34.10 68.44
N ALA A 125 15.94 33.08 68.40
CA ALA A 125 15.38 32.46 69.60
C ALA A 125 16.48 31.81 70.46
N LYS A 126 17.45 31.11 69.85
CA LYS A 126 18.61 30.53 70.54
C LYS A 126 19.48 31.60 71.19
N GLN A 127 19.78 32.69 70.47
CA GLN A 127 20.53 33.82 71.01
C GLN A 127 19.82 34.46 72.22
N ASN A 128 18.50 34.63 72.14
CA ASN A 128 17.70 35.20 73.23
C ASN A 128 17.69 34.29 74.46
N LEU A 129 17.64 32.95 74.27
CA LEU A 129 17.79 32.00 75.37
C LEU A 129 19.17 32.13 76.05
N THR A 130 20.24 32.25 75.27
CA THR A 130 21.60 32.50 75.81
C THR A 130 21.66 33.79 76.60
N LYS A 131 21.06 34.88 76.09
CA LYS A 131 20.98 36.17 76.81
C LYS A 131 20.18 36.05 78.11
N ALA A 132 19.01 35.41 78.08
CA ALA A 132 18.17 35.20 79.27
C ALA A 132 18.89 34.38 80.35
N ASN A 133 19.70 33.38 79.98
CA ASN A 133 20.50 32.59 80.91
C ASN A 133 21.62 33.40 81.59
N LYS A 134 22.18 34.40 80.90
CA LYS A 134 23.28 35.25 81.40
C LYS A 134 22.81 36.47 82.19
N LYS A 135 21.54 36.89 82.08
CA LYS A 135 21.00 38.10 82.72
C LYS A 135 20.90 37.94 84.25
N LYS A 136 21.25 39.01 84.99
CA LYS A 136 21.15 39.11 86.45
C LYS A 136 20.26 40.31 86.85
N PRO A 137 19.43 40.20 87.92
CA PRO A 137 19.13 38.98 88.68
C PRO A 137 18.45 37.92 87.80
N ARG A 138 18.57 36.64 88.19
CA ARG A 138 18.10 35.52 87.38
C ARG A 138 16.56 35.47 87.39
N SER A 139 15.94 35.39 86.20
CA SER A 139 14.48 35.24 86.06
C SER A 139 14.15 33.89 85.43
N THR A 140 13.58 32.98 86.23
CA THR A 140 13.14 31.65 85.76
C THR A 140 12.06 31.77 84.69
N ALA A 141 11.11 32.70 84.85
CA ALA A 141 10.05 32.95 83.88
C ALA A 141 10.60 33.38 82.50
N ALA A 142 11.59 34.28 82.47
CA ALA A 142 12.22 34.73 81.23
C ALA A 142 12.95 33.58 80.51
N ILE A 143 13.63 32.71 81.27
CA ILE A 143 14.31 31.52 80.73
C ILE A 143 13.30 30.53 80.14
N THR A 144 12.20 30.24 80.86
CA THR A 144 11.14 29.34 80.37
C THR A 144 10.49 29.87 79.10
N LYS A 145 10.17 31.17 79.04
CA LYS A 145 9.65 31.82 77.82
C LYS A 145 10.60 31.67 76.64
N ALA A 146 11.90 31.89 76.84
CA ALA A 146 12.90 31.75 75.79
C ALA A 146 13.08 30.29 75.33
N LYS A 147 13.02 29.31 76.25
CA LYS A 147 13.00 27.87 75.88
C LYS A 147 11.80 27.54 75.01
N ASN A 148 10.60 27.97 75.40
CA ASN A 148 9.37 27.75 74.63
C ASN A 148 9.46 28.37 73.23
N ALA A 149 10.07 29.55 73.10
CA ALA A 149 10.30 30.19 71.81
C ALA A 149 11.25 29.38 70.91
N VAL A 150 12.31 28.78 71.45
CA VAL A 150 13.19 27.87 70.70
C VAL A 150 12.44 26.63 70.23
N THR A 151 11.62 26.02 71.10
CA THR A 151 10.79 24.86 70.74
C THR A 151 9.81 25.21 69.62
N ALA A 152 9.10 26.33 69.72
CA ALA A 152 8.16 26.79 68.69
C ALA A 152 8.86 27.09 67.36
N ALA A 153 10.02 27.76 67.39
CA ALA A 153 10.81 28.05 66.19
C ALA A 153 11.35 26.77 65.53
N THR A 154 11.78 25.79 66.34
CA THR A 154 12.22 24.47 65.84
C THR A 154 11.07 23.74 65.13
N LYS A 155 9.88 23.70 65.75
CA LYS A 155 8.69 23.08 65.13
C LYS A 155 8.29 23.79 63.83
N THR A 156 8.34 25.12 63.81
CA THR A 156 8.05 25.92 62.61
C THR A 156 9.03 25.61 61.50
N LEU A 157 10.33 25.56 61.80
CA LEU A 157 11.36 25.22 60.82
C LEU A 157 11.11 23.83 60.21
N ALA A 158 10.79 22.82 61.04
CA ALA A 158 10.48 21.47 60.56
C ALA A 158 9.28 21.45 59.60
N VAL A 159 8.21 22.18 59.91
CA VAL A 159 7.03 22.33 59.02
C VAL A 159 7.42 22.98 57.69
N ARG A 160 8.17 24.10 57.72
CA ARG A 160 8.60 24.79 56.49
C ARG A 160 9.54 23.94 55.64
N GLN A 161 10.40 23.15 56.26
CA GLN A 161 11.26 22.19 55.55
C GLN A 161 10.43 21.11 54.84
N ALA A 162 9.37 20.61 55.47
CA ALA A 162 8.44 19.66 54.83
C ALA A 162 7.69 20.31 53.66
N GLU A 163 7.24 21.56 53.80
CA GLU A 163 6.60 22.32 52.72
C GLU A 163 7.51 22.48 51.50
N VAL A 164 8.80 22.82 51.70
CA VAL A 164 9.78 22.93 50.60
C VAL A 164 9.99 21.59 49.89
N LYS A 165 10.03 20.47 50.62
CA LYS A 165 10.14 19.15 49.98
C LYS A 165 8.93 18.89 49.07
N LYS A 166 7.72 19.23 49.52
CA LYS A 166 6.48 19.09 48.74
C LYS A 166 6.46 20.02 47.53
N SER A 167 6.84 21.29 47.68
CA SER A 167 6.87 22.25 46.57
C SER A 167 7.93 21.90 45.53
N ALA A 168 9.10 21.42 45.96
CA ALA A 168 10.18 21.00 45.07
C ALA A 168 9.77 19.77 44.24
N ALA A 169 9.06 18.81 44.85
CA ALA A 169 8.50 17.67 44.12
C ALA A 169 7.46 18.12 43.08
N ALA A 170 6.53 19.01 43.46
CA ALA A 170 5.54 19.55 42.53
C ALA A 170 6.19 20.32 41.36
N LEU A 171 7.24 21.10 41.63
CA LEU A 171 8.03 21.79 40.60
C LEU A 171 8.72 20.79 39.65
N ALA A 172 9.30 19.72 40.19
CA ALA A 172 9.91 18.67 39.37
C ALA A 172 8.88 17.98 38.46
N THR A 173 7.70 17.66 38.98
CA THR A 173 6.57 17.12 38.20
C THR A 173 6.14 18.09 37.10
N ALA A 174 5.95 19.38 37.42
CA ALA A 174 5.55 20.38 36.43
C ALA A 174 6.57 20.54 35.29
N LYS A 175 7.87 20.52 35.60
CA LYS A 175 8.93 20.52 34.57
C LYS A 175 8.87 19.30 33.66
N THR A 176 8.57 18.12 34.22
CA THR A 176 8.38 16.90 33.43
C THR A 176 7.13 16.99 32.55
N ASN A 177 6.01 17.49 33.09
CA ASN A 177 4.78 17.67 32.32
C ASN A 177 4.99 18.59 31.10
N VAL A 178 5.74 19.68 31.25
CA VAL A 178 6.08 20.56 30.12
C VAL A 178 6.88 19.79 29.06
N ARG A 179 7.95 19.08 29.46
CA ARG A 179 8.75 18.28 28.50
C ARG A 179 7.91 17.24 27.76
N THR A 180 7.03 16.54 28.47
CA THR A 180 6.10 15.57 27.87
C THR A 180 5.15 16.25 26.90
N ALA A 181 4.52 17.37 27.28
CA ALA A 181 3.60 18.09 26.42
C ALA A 181 4.28 18.64 25.14
N THR A 182 5.52 19.14 25.25
CA THR A 182 6.32 19.55 24.09
C THR A 182 6.59 18.38 23.14
N ALA A 183 6.98 17.21 23.67
CA ALA A 183 7.20 16.02 22.86
C ALA A 183 5.90 15.56 22.18
N THR A 184 4.78 15.53 22.90
CA THR A 184 3.46 15.20 22.34
C THR A 184 3.05 16.14 21.22
N LEU A 185 3.26 17.45 21.38
CA LEU A 185 2.97 18.43 20.34
C LEU A 185 3.85 18.20 19.10
N ALA A 186 5.15 17.95 19.28
CA ALA A 186 6.06 17.67 18.16
C ALA A 186 5.60 16.42 17.37
N THR A 187 5.22 15.34 18.07
CA THR A 187 4.66 14.14 17.44
C THR A 187 3.35 14.42 16.71
N ALA A 188 2.42 15.17 17.31
CA ALA A 188 1.15 15.52 16.69
C ALA A 188 1.33 16.33 15.40
N VAL A 189 2.26 17.30 15.41
CA VAL A 189 2.63 18.10 14.24
C VAL A 189 3.23 17.23 13.14
N ALA A 190 4.19 16.37 13.48
CA ALA A 190 4.79 15.44 12.51
C ALA A 190 3.75 14.51 11.86
N ASN A 191 2.81 14.00 12.66
CA ASN A 191 1.73 13.13 12.16
C ASN A 191 0.77 13.89 11.23
N ARG A 192 0.43 15.14 11.55
CA ARG A 192 -0.36 16.02 10.66
C ARG A 192 0.36 16.23 9.33
N ASP A 193 1.65 16.53 9.37
CA ASP A 193 2.43 16.83 8.16
C ASP A 193 2.58 15.58 7.28
N ALA A 194 2.82 14.40 7.88
CA ALA A 194 2.83 13.14 7.15
C ALA A 194 1.47 12.83 6.51
N ALA A 195 0.37 13.09 7.21
CA ALA A 195 -0.98 12.93 6.65
C ALA A 195 -1.23 13.88 5.47
N ALA A 196 -0.82 15.14 5.59
CA ALA A 196 -0.94 16.13 4.52
C ALA A 196 -0.08 15.76 3.29
N ALA A 197 1.16 15.32 3.50
CA ALA A 197 2.02 14.83 2.42
C ALA A 197 1.40 13.64 1.68
N ALA A 198 0.73 12.73 2.41
CA ALA A 198 0.06 11.59 1.82
C ALA A 198 -1.15 11.99 0.94
N VAL A 199 -1.88 13.05 1.30
CA VAL A 199 -2.93 13.63 0.43
C VAL A 199 -2.31 14.13 -0.87
N THR A 200 -1.23 14.92 -0.79
CA THR A 200 -0.52 15.44 -1.97
C THR A 200 -0.02 14.31 -2.88
N ALA A 201 0.57 13.26 -2.31
CA ALA A 201 1.02 12.10 -3.07
C ALA A 201 -0.13 11.39 -3.80
N GLY A 202 -1.30 11.25 -3.15
CA GLY A 202 -2.49 10.69 -3.78
C GLY A 202 -3.02 11.54 -4.94
N GLN A 203 -3.03 12.87 -4.78
CA GLN A 203 -3.41 13.81 -5.84
C GLN A 203 -2.45 13.76 -7.03
N GLN A 204 -1.14 13.71 -6.78
CA GLN A 204 -0.12 13.55 -7.82
C GLN A 204 -0.27 12.23 -8.56
N LYS A 205 -0.53 11.13 -7.85
CA LYS A 205 -0.80 9.82 -8.47
C LYS A 205 -2.02 9.86 -9.38
N LEU A 206 -3.08 10.56 -8.98
CA LEU A 206 -4.28 10.75 -9.79
C LEU A 206 -3.98 11.55 -11.06
N ALA A 207 -3.23 12.65 -10.94
CA ALA A 207 -2.84 13.50 -12.06
C ALA A 207 -1.90 12.78 -13.05
N ALA A 208 -1.01 11.92 -12.53
CA ALA A 208 -0.06 11.15 -13.32
C ALA A 208 -0.67 9.92 -14.03
N LEU A 209 -1.96 9.61 -13.81
CA LEU A 209 -2.59 8.49 -14.50
C LEU A 209 -2.60 8.72 -16.02
N PRO A 210 -2.03 7.80 -16.81
CA PRO A 210 -2.16 7.85 -18.26
C PRO A 210 -3.63 7.86 -18.69
N THR A 211 -3.91 8.50 -19.83
CA THR A 211 -5.25 8.46 -20.40
C THR A 211 -5.54 7.05 -20.94
N ALA A 212 -6.81 6.64 -20.89
CA ALA A 212 -7.22 5.36 -21.49
C ALA A 212 -6.84 5.30 -22.99
N TYR A 213 -6.99 6.43 -23.69
CA TYR A 213 -6.60 6.57 -25.08
C TYR A 213 -5.10 6.34 -25.33
N SER A 214 -4.20 6.91 -24.52
CA SER A 214 -2.76 6.75 -24.72
C SER A 214 -2.31 5.30 -24.46
N LEU A 215 -2.91 4.63 -23.49
CA LEU A 215 -2.67 3.21 -23.20
C LEU A 215 -3.18 2.31 -24.33
N ALA A 216 -4.40 2.55 -24.82
CA ALA A 216 -4.97 1.81 -25.94
C ALA A 216 -4.15 2.01 -27.23
N THR A 217 -3.66 3.24 -27.46
CA THR A 217 -2.79 3.55 -28.62
C THR A 217 -1.46 2.79 -28.55
N GLN A 218 -0.83 2.74 -27.37
CA GLN A 218 0.38 1.94 -27.16
C GLN A 218 0.13 0.45 -27.40
N ALA A 219 -0.98 -0.08 -26.88
CA ALA A 219 -1.36 -1.47 -27.13
C ALA A 219 -1.57 -1.73 -28.63
N ALA A 220 -2.27 -0.85 -29.33
CA ALA A 220 -2.48 -0.95 -30.77
C ALA A 220 -1.15 -1.04 -31.54
N GLY A 221 -0.15 -0.24 -31.17
CA GLY A 221 1.19 -0.28 -31.77
C GLY A 221 1.92 -1.62 -31.62
N LEU A 222 1.63 -2.39 -30.56
CA LEU A 222 2.22 -3.71 -30.34
C LEU A 222 1.50 -4.84 -31.07
N SER A 223 0.30 -4.62 -31.60
CA SER A 223 -0.60 -5.72 -32.02
C SER A 223 -0.01 -6.61 -33.12
N ARG A 224 0.72 -6.03 -34.08
CA ARG A 224 1.40 -6.81 -35.14
C ARG A 224 2.53 -7.68 -34.58
N GLU A 225 3.30 -7.13 -33.63
CA GLU A 225 4.37 -7.87 -32.97
C GLU A 225 3.82 -9.00 -32.09
N VAL A 226 2.71 -8.75 -31.39
CA VAL A 226 1.96 -9.78 -30.64
C VAL A 226 1.60 -10.94 -31.55
N VAL A 227 1.01 -10.68 -32.72
CA VAL A 227 0.65 -11.71 -33.69
C VAL A 227 1.89 -12.46 -34.18
N ASN A 228 2.95 -11.75 -34.56
CA ASN A 228 4.16 -12.36 -35.11
C ASN A 228 4.85 -13.29 -34.09
N GLN A 229 5.04 -12.83 -32.85
CA GLN A 229 5.70 -13.62 -31.82
C GLN A 229 4.83 -14.78 -31.34
N SER A 230 3.50 -14.62 -31.31
CA SER A 230 2.59 -15.69 -30.87
C SER A 230 2.49 -16.81 -31.91
N ARG A 231 2.67 -16.53 -33.20
CA ARG A 231 2.48 -17.52 -34.27
C ARG A 231 3.42 -18.73 -34.17
N GLY A 232 4.66 -18.52 -33.70
CA GLY A 232 5.66 -19.57 -33.57
C GLY A 232 5.51 -20.43 -32.30
N THR A 233 4.75 -19.97 -31.32
CA THR A 233 4.65 -20.60 -29.99
C THR A 233 3.23 -20.97 -29.59
N PHE A 234 2.23 -20.58 -30.39
CA PHE A 234 0.81 -20.78 -30.10
C PHE A 234 0.45 -22.26 -29.96
N THR A 235 -0.33 -22.55 -28.92
CA THR A 235 -1.01 -23.81 -28.71
C THR A 235 -2.50 -23.57 -28.45
N VAL A 236 -3.34 -24.58 -28.69
CA VAL A 236 -4.78 -24.51 -28.38
C VAL A 236 -5.01 -24.17 -26.90
N ALA A 237 -4.11 -24.59 -26.02
CA ALA A 237 -4.19 -24.31 -24.59
C ALA A 237 -4.07 -22.80 -24.28
N ASP A 238 -3.55 -21.99 -25.19
CA ASP A 238 -3.43 -20.53 -25.03
C ASP A 238 -4.74 -19.78 -25.32
N THR A 239 -5.79 -20.53 -25.63
CA THR A 239 -7.14 -20.01 -25.81
C THR A 239 -7.99 -20.17 -24.54
N VAL A 240 -9.09 -19.43 -24.49
CA VAL A 240 -10.10 -19.46 -23.43
C VAL A 240 -11.46 -19.10 -24.03
N GLN A 241 -12.53 -19.69 -23.52
CA GLN A 241 -13.89 -19.31 -23.92
C GLN A 241 -14.38 -18.09 -23.15
N ILE A 242 -14.91 -17.12 -23.90
CA ILE A 242 -15.56 -15.92 -23.37
C ILE A 242 -16.93 -15.85 -24.03
N ARG A 243 -18.00 -15.99 -23.23
CA ARG A 243 -19.39 -15.95 -23.73
C ARG A 243 -19.64 -16.91 -24.92
N GLY A 244 -19.03 -18.10 -24.88
CA GLY A 244 -19.14 -19.12 -25.94
C GLY A 244 -18.18 -18.93 -27.13
N ILE A 245 -17.37 -17.87 -27.13
CA ILE A 245 -16.41 -17.56 -28.20
C ILE A 245 -14.99 -17.86 -27.70
N THR A 246 -14.30 -18.77 -28.36
CA THR A 246 -12.92 -19.12 -28.01
C THR A 246 -11.95 -18.05 -28.51
N VAL A 247 -11.19 -17.40 -27.64
CA VAL A 247 -10.21 -16.34 -27.99
C VAL A 247 -8.87 -16.60 -27.29
N HIS A 248 -7.80 -15.95 -27.75
CA HIS A 248 -6.51 -16.01 -27.09
C HIS A 248 -6.56 -15.39 -25.68
N ARG A 249 -5.85 -15.96 -24.71
CA ARG A 249 -5.83 -15.47 -23.33
C ARG A 249 -5.35 -14.02 -23.20
N SER A 250 -4.44 -13.58 -24.07
CA SER A 250 -3.96 -12.18 -24.07
C SER A 250 -5.03 -11.15 -24.45
N VAL A 251 -6.04 -11.54 -25.24
CA VAL A 251 -7.13 -10.64 -25.66
C VAL A 251 -8.42 -10.84 -24.85
N ALA A 252 -8.48 -11.91 -24.04
CA ALA A 252 -9.68 -12.36 -23.36
C ALA A 252 -10.33 -11.29 -22.46
N TYR A 253 -9.52 -10.53 -21.71
CA TYR A 253 -10.05 -9.47 -20.86
C TYR A 253 -10.69 -8.36 -21.67
N ALA A 254 -9.97 -7.85 -22.68
CA ALA A 254 -10.46 -6.78 -23.55
C ALA A 254 -11.71 -7.21 -24.33
N PHE A 255 -11.70 -8.44 -24.85
CA PHE A 255 -12.85 -9.03 -25.55
C PHE A 255 -14.07 -9.17 -24.64
N ARG A 256 -13.89 -9.71 -23.42
CA ARG A 256 -14.99 -9.81 -22.45
C ARG A 256 -15.61 -8.44 -22.17
N ARG A 257 -14.77 -7.43 -21.91
CA ARG A 257 -15.24 -6.06 -21.66
C ARG A 257 -16.00 -5.49 -22.86
N MET A 258 -15.53 -5.73 -24.09
CA MET A 258 -16.21 -5.30 -25.31
C MET A 258 -17.62 -5.90 -25.41
N ILE A 259 -17.76 -7.22 -25.22
CA ILE A 259 -19.06 -7.91 -25.31
C ILE A 259 -20.00 -7.50 -24.17
N ASP A 260 -19.48 -7.37 -22.95
CA ASP A 260 -20.29 -6.97 -21.80
C ASP A 260 -20.79 -5.52 -21.93
N ASP A 261 -19.95 -4.60 -22.43
CA ASP A 261 -20.34 -3.20 -22.63
C ASP A 261 -21.32 -3.05 -23.80
N ALA A 262 -21.14 -3.80 -24.90
CA ALA A 262 -22.12 -3.87 -25.98
C ALA A 262 -23.49 -4.30 -25.46
N ARG A 263 -23.52 -5.36 -24.64
CA ARG A 263 -24.75 -5.86 -24.03
C ARG A 263 -25.39 -4.83 -23.10
N ALA A 264 -24.59 -4.10 -22.32
CA ALA A 264 -25.08 -3.02 -21.47
C ALA A 264 -25.70 -1.86 -22.28
N ASN A 265 -25.31 -1.70 -23.55
CA ASN A 265 -25.94 -0.78 -24.49
C ASN A 265 -27.09 -1.41 -25.31
N GLY A 266 -27.57 -2.59 -24.93
CA GLY A 266 -28.66 -3.28 -25.62
C GLY A 266 -28.25 -4.01 -26.90
N VAL A 267 -26.95 -4.12 -27.17
CA VAL A 267 -26.40 -4.80 -28.36
C VAL A 267 -25.87 -6.17 -27.97
N VAL A 268 -26.64 -7.22 -28.24
CA VAL A 268 -26.28 -8.61 -27.88
C VAL A 268 -25.43 -9.24 -28.99
N LEU A 269 -24.13 -9.28 -28.77
CA LEU A 269 -23.16 -9.86 -29.71
C LEU A 269 -22.85 -11.32 -29.40
N SER A 270 -22.68 -12.13 -30.43
CA SER A 270 -22.17 -13.50 -30.39
C SER A 270 -21.15 -13.71 -31.52
N GLY A 271 -20.76 -14.94 -31.85
CA GLY A 271 -19.85 -15.18 -32.97
C GLY A 271 -18.98 -16.42 -32.87
N GLY A 272 -17.94 -16.44 -33.69
CA GLY A 272 -16.90 -17.48 -33.71
C GLY A 272 -15.51 -16.89 -33.57
N GLY A 273 -14.64 -17.57 -32.82
CA GLY A 273 -13.26 -17.13 -32.57
C GLY A 273 -12.24 -18.12 -33.15
N PHE A 274 -11.44 -18.73 -32.28
CA PHE A 274 -10.38 -19.67 -32.63
C PHE A 274 -10.84 -20.78 -33.57
N ARG A 275 -10.01 -21.07 -34.58
CA ARG A 275 -10.17 -22.17 -35.53
C ARG A 275 -8.81 -22.82 -35.78
N THR A 276 -8.75 -24.15 -35.87
CA THR A 276 -7.47 -24.83 -36.17
C THR A 276 -7.03 -24.59 -37.62
N LYS A 277 -5.75 -24.83 -37.92
CA LYS A 277 -5.20 -24.77 -39.28
C LYS A 277 -5.90 -25.77 -40.21
N GLU A 278 -6.24 -26.96 -39.72
CA GLU A 278 -6.99 -27.97 -40.47
C GLU A 278 -8.38 -27.44 -40.83
N ARG A 279 -9.06 -26.79 -39.88
CA ARG A 279 -10.35 -26.14 -40.17
C ARG A 279 -10.19 -25.04 -41.22
N GLN A 280 -9.11 -24.27 -41.17
CA GLN A 280 -8.80 -23.25 -42.17
C GLN A 280 -8.59 -23.85 -43.57
N ILE A 281 -7.87 -24.97 -43.67
CA ILE A 281 -7.69 -25.73 -44.92
C ILE A 281 -9.03 -26.21 -45.48
N GLN A 282 -9.90 -26.77 -44.62
CA GLN A 282 -11.22 -27.24 -45.05
C GLN A 282 -12.12 -26.10 -45.53
N LEU A 283 -12.06 -24.94 -44.88
CA LEU A 283 -12.80 -23.75 -45.31
C LEU A 283 -12.36 -23.29 -46.69
N ARG A 284 -11.06 -23.29 -47.00
CA ARG A 284 -10.59 -22.90 -48.34
C ARG A 284 -11.07 -23.83 -49.44
N LYS A 285 -11.09 -25.15 -49.18
CA LYS A 285 -11.69 -26.13 -50.10
C LYS A 285 -13.19 -25.88 -50.29
N THR A 286 -13.92 -25.74 -49.18
CA THR A 286 -15.37 -25.50 -49.17
C THR A 286 -15.74 -24.22 -49.91
N ASN A 287 -14.93 -23.18 -49.72
CA ASN A 287 -15.13 -21.86 -50.32
C ASN A 287 -14.55 -21.76 -51.75
N GLY A 288 -14.15 -22.88 -52.35
CA GLY A 288 -13.77 -22.96 -53.76
C GLY A 288 -12.54 -22.13 -54.12
N CYS A 289 -11.58 -21.99 -53.19
CA CYS A 289 -10.33 -21.30 -53.51
C CYS A 289 -9.57 -22.08 -54.60
N PRO A 290 -9.00 -21.41 -55.63
CA PRO A 290 -8.25 -22.07 -56.70
C PRO A 290 -7.06 -22.92 -56.23
N ASP A 291 -6.39 -22.48 -55.15
CA ASP A 291 -5.36 -23.23 -54.45
C ASP A 291 -5.45 -22.98 -52.93
N VAL A 292 -5.11 -23.98 -52.12
CA VAL A 292 -5.21 -23.91 -50.66
C VAL A 292 -4.11 -23.04 -50.04
N TRP A 293 -2.92 -22.97 -50.63
CA TRP A 293 -1.74 -22.41 -49.97
C TRP A 293 -1.29 -21.04 -50.52
N THR A 294 -1.65 -20.73 -51.76
CA THR A 294 -1.09 -19.59 -52.49
C THR A 294 -2.16 -18.63 -53.01
N ALA A 295 -3.37 -19.11 -53.32
CA ALA A 295 -4.41 -18.25 -53.89
C ALA A 295 -4.80 -17.13 -52.89
N PRO A 296 -4.93 -15.87 -53.34
CA PRO A 296 -5.32 -14.77 -52.48
C PRO A 296 -6.71 -15.01 -51.88
N SER A 297 -7.00 -14.48 -50.68
CA SER A 297 -8.29 -14.68 -50.02
C SER A 297 -9.47 -14.26 -50.91
N SER A 298 -9.30 -13.19 -51.69
CA SER A 298 -10.32 -12.63 -52.58
C SER A 298 -10.67 -13.50 -53.78
N SER A 299 -9.88 -14.53 -54.14
CA SER A 299 -10.20 -15.44 -55.24
C SER A 299 -11.08 -16.63 -54.82
N CYS A 300 -11.33 -16.78 -53.52
CA CYS A 300 -12.30 -17.74 -53.00
C CYS A 300 -13.73 -17.18 -53.15
N ARG A 301 -14.74 -18.05 -53.30
CA ARG A 301 -16.16 -17.65 -53.33
C ARG A 301 -16.57 -16.88 -52.07
N VAL A 302 -16.03 -17.29 -50.91
CA VAL A 302 -16.11 -16.55 -49.65
C VAL A 302 -14.67 -16.24 -49.24
N PRO A 303 -14.29 -14.96 -49.05
CA PRO A 303 -12.94 -14.59 -48.66
C PRO A 303 -12.44 -15.40 -47.47
N THR A 304 -11.31 -16.08 -47.63
CA THR A 304 -10.78 -17.01 -46.62
C THR A 304 -9.26 -16.90 -46.58
N ALA A 305 -8.67 -16.56 -45.43
CA ALA A 305 -7.22 -16.40 -45.30
C ALA A 305 -6.44 -17.69 -45.63
N ILE A 306 -5.23 -17.54 -46.16
CA ILE A 306 -4.28 -18.64 -46.38
C ILE A 306 -3.97 -19.33 -45.04
N PRO A 307 -3.89 -20.67 -44.94
CA PRO A 307 -3.62 -21.36 -43.69
C PRO A 307 -2.26 -20.97 -43.13
N GLY A 308 -2.17 -20.81 -41.81
CA GLY A 308 -1.01 -20.25 -41.12
C GLY A 308 -0.93 -18.73 -41.16
N ARG A 309 -1.84 -18.03 -41.86
CA ARG A 309 -1.91 -16.56 -41.89
C ARG A 309 -3.15 -16.01 -41.17
N SER A 310 -4.19 -16.81 -40.95
CA SER A 310 -5.42 -16.38 -40.29
C SER A 310 -5.18 -16.02 -38.82
N LEU A 311 -5.71 -14.90 -38.35
CA LEU A 311 -5.69 -14.58 -36.92
C LEU A 311 -6.67 -15.44 -36.10
N HIS A 312 -7.63 -16.12 -36.76
CA HIS A 312 -8.45 -17.13 -36.08
C HIS A 312 -7.61 -18.35 -35.66
N GLU A 313 -6.51 -18.64 -36.35
CA GLU A 313 -5.60 -19.71 -35.95
C GLU A 313 -4.83 -19.41 -34.66
N LEU A 314 -4.87 -18.16 -34.19
CA LEU A 314 -4.28 -17.72 -32.92
C LEU A 314 -5.34 -17.37 -31.87
N GLY A 315 -6.64 -17.39 -32.23
CA GLY A 315 -7.70 -16.85 -31.38
C GLY A 315 -7.66 -15.33 -31.19
N MET A 316 -6.94 -14.60 -32.05
CA MET A 316 -6.79 -13.14 -32.00
C MET A 316 -7.72 -12.40 -32.97
N ALA A 317 -8.60 -13.14 -33.65
CA ALA A 317 -9.70 -12.63 -34.44
C ALA A 317 -11.02 -13.29 -34.05
N VAL A 318 -12.11 -12.56 -34.26
CA VAL A 318 -13.48 -12.97 -34.00
C VAL A 318 -14.37 -12.55 -35.17
N ASP A 319 -15.21 -13.47 -35.61
CA ASP A 319 -16.29 -13.23 -36.56
C ASP A 319 -17.56 -13.03 -35.73
N ILE A 320 -17.98 -11.79 -35.56
CA ILE A 320 -19.09 -11.39 -34.71
C ILE A 320 -20.43 -11.54 -35.45
N THR A 321 -21.43 -11.99 -34.71
CA THR A 321 -22.82 -12.11 -35.13
C THR A 321 -23.74 -11.34 -34.18
N GLN A 322 -24.94 -11.03 -34.65
CA GLN A 322 -26.05 -10.54 -33.84
C GLN A 322 -27.30 -11.34 -34.21
N ASP A 323 -28.05 -11.81 -33.21
CA ASP A 323 -29.28 -12.59 -33.41
C ASP A 323 -29.09 -13.81 -34.34
N GLY A 324 -27.93 -14.47 -34.23
CA GLY A 324 -27.56 -15.64 -35.04
C GLY A 324 -27.14 -15.32 -36.48
N LYS A 325 -27.10 -14.05 -36.88
CA LYS A 325 -26.75 -13.62 -38.26
C LYS A 325 -25.41 -12.88 -38.29
N SER A 326 -24.65 -13.08 -39.37
CA SER A 326 -23.42 -12.31 -39.63
C SER A 326 -23.73 -10.82 -39.71
N LEU A 327 -22.85 -10.01 -39.14
CA LEU A 327 -23.01 -8.55 -39.20
C LEU A 327 -22.92 -8.03 -40.63
N THR A 328 -23.79 -7.07 -40.94
CA THR A 328 -23.74 -6.22 -42.13
C THR A 328 -23.42 -4.79 -41.71
N ARG A 329 -23.05 -3.93 -42.68
CA ARG A 329 -22.79 -2.49 -42.38
C ARG A 329 -23.99 -1.75 -41.79
N THR A 330 -25.20 -2.27 -42.01
CA THR A 330 -26.45 -1.69 -41.49
C THR A 330 -26.84 -2.22 -40.11
N SER A 331 -26.24 -3.35 -39.67
CA SER A 331 -26.51 -3.99 -38.39
C SER A 331 -26.18 -3.06 -37.22
N THR A 332 -27.01 -3.07 -36.18
CA THR A 332 -26.78 -2.31 -34.94
C THR A 332 -25.46 -2.72 -34.29
N GLY A 333 -25.15 -4.02 -34.28
CA GLY A 333 -23.89 -4.55 -33.75
C GLY A 333 -22.66 -4.03 -34.49
N TYR A 334 -22.72 -3.91 -35.82
CA TYR A 334 -21.62 -3.34 -36.60
C TYR A 334 -21.42 -1.86 -36.27
N LYS A 335 -22.50 -1.07 -36.23
CA LYS A 335 -22.44 0.35 -35.89
C LYS A 335 -21.85 0.58 -34.49
N TRP A 336 -22.25 -0.25 -33.52
CA TRP A 336 -21.68 -0.21 -32.18
C TRP A 336 -20.18 -0.54 -32.20
N LEU A 337 -19.78 -1.63 -32.86
CA LEU A 337 -18.36 -2.01 -32.91
C LEU A 337 -17.50 -0.97 -33.62
N ILE A 338 -17.98 -0.32 -34.69
CA ILE A 338 -17.24 0.76 -35.35
C ILE A 338 -16.98 1.93 -34.39
N ALA A 339 -17.96 2.28 -33.55
CA ALA A 339 -17.80 3.36 -32.58
C ALA A 339 -16.92 2.97 -31.38
N HIS A 340 -16.89 1.68 -30.99
CA HIS A 340 -16.36 1.28 -29.68
C HIS A 340 -15.21 0.27 -29.69
N ALA A 341 -15.14 -0.66 -30.67
CA ALA A 341 -14.22 -1.80 -30.64
C ALA A 341 -12.74 -1.41 -30.53
N LYS A 342 -12.35 -0.27 -31.13
CA LYS A 342 -10.98 0.25 -31.06
C LYS A 342 -10.53 0.53 -29.62
N ALA A 343 -11.44 0.96 -28.74
CA ALA A 343 -11.14 1.17 -27.33
C ALA A 343 -10.82 -0.13 -26.57
N TYR A 344 -11.25 -1.28 -27.13
CA TYR A 344 -10.94 -2.63 -26.64
C TYR A 344 -9.81 -3.29 -27.44
N GLY A 345 -9.12 -2.55 -28.32
CA GLY A 345 -8.01 -3.06 -29.11
C GLY A 345 -8.42 -3.90 -30.31
N PHE A 346 -9.70 -3.90 -30.69
CA PHE A 346 -10.21 -4.61 -31.88
C PHE A 346 -10.45 -3.63 -33.04
N VAL A 347 -10.06 -4.05 -34.24
CA VAL A 347 -10.17 -3.28 -35.49
C VAL A 347 -10.89 -4.14 -36.51
N ASN A 348 -11.79 -3.53 -37.28
CA ASN A 348 -12.52 -4.21 -38.35
C ASN A 348 -11.62 -4.44 -39.55
N LEU A 349 -11.75 -5.60 -40.19
CA LEU A 349 -11.31 -5.80 -41.56
C LEU A 349 -12.34 -5.14 -42.50
N PRO A 350 -12.01 -4.08 -43.26
CA PRO A 350 -13.02 -3.28 -43.97
C PRO A 350 -13.89 -4.05 -44.98
N SER A 351 -13.35 -5.11 -45.58
CA SER A 351 -14.07 -5.98 -46.51
C SER A 351 -15.09 -6.89 -45.84
N GLU A 352 -14.96 -7.13 -44.53
CA GLU A 352 -15.73 -8.10 -43.77
C GLU A 352 -16.35 -7.45 -42.52
N PRO A 353 -17.61 -6.96 -42.60
CA PRO A 353 -18.24 -6.28 -41.47
C PRO A 353 -18.35 -7.12 -40.18
N TRP A 354 -18.35 -8.44 -40.30
CA TRP A 354 -18.35 -9.36 -39.17
C TRP A 354 -16.96 -9.59 -38.56
N HIS A 355 -15.87 -9.29 -39.26
CA HIS A 355 -14.52 -9.69 -38.83
C HIS A 355 -13.81 -8.61 -38.04
N TRP A 356 -13.35 -8.95 -36.84
CA TRP A 356 -12.65 -8.05 -35.93
C TRP A 356 -11.42 -8.74 -35.34
N SER A 357 -10.29 -8.06 -35.32
CA SER A 357 -9.05 -8.60 -34.79
C SER A 357 -8.18 -7.50 -34.20
N ILE A 358 -7.09 -7.87 -33.54
CA ILE A 358 -6.16 -6.87 -32.97
C ILE A 358 -5.34 -6.12 -34.02
N THR A 359 -5.32 -6.58 -35.28
CA THR A 359 -4.61 -5.93 -36.40
C THR A 359 -5.53 -5.39 -37.49
N GLY A 360 -6.81 -5.78 -37.50
CA GLY A 360 -7.74 -5.48 -38.59
C GLY A 360 -7.62 -6.39 -39.82
N GLY A 361 -6.87 -7.50 -39.71
CA GLY A 361 -6.62 -8.45 -40.79
C GLY A 361 -5.23 -9.07 -40.73
#